data_AF-A0A7K0KCJ4-F1
#
_entry.id   AF-A0A7K0KCJ4-F1
#
_cell.length_a   1.000
_cell.length_b   1.000
_cell.length_c   1.000
_cell.angle_alpha   90.00
_cell.angle_beta   90.00
_cell.angle_gamma   90.00
#
_symmetry.space_group_name_H-M   'P 1'
#
loop_
_entity.id
_entity.type
_entity.pdbx_description
1 polymer ?
#
loop_
_entity_poly.entity_id
_entity_poly.type
_entity_poly.pdbx_seq_one_letter_code
_entity_poly.pdbx_strand_id
1 'polypeptide(L)'
;MSNKQECTFTSVAPYPKVRQLAHGLKDGDYASICKAAEMMADGIREMAAGRNCVLVPIPNHHGRAIYTKTLANEISRRTGIPTWDILSCRPHMPLHYAKKNDLKPEGIYLKLNLYRQVPEQFIPIVIDNVLDTGYTAGAAIKAVGHPNTMLAVLGHTKNHLTNKNYQFNKLATNMEKKMQEQPSDKKQVKNKTDTPLAVYQRLKSKHPDALILMRNGDFYRSLNEDAQKVSDTLHIPTQKPKAKGEGELMAEFPHHALDVYLPKLIRAGNRVAIADMQELGKKQTTNQTTQQTKNQTQTDTMEKKTEKKKTKAKEAKVDKVEVKAETKKEDKAVEKTTEQSAGQKVHKPREPQMVTVNGEKVSHGHAFQSNQDPNKWYFTARLDGQQLRPQLMKPEDVKAYQERTTNVESLMQTYYPTKLAKKVTPEEYKADNRLSDGRVIEKMVVYKEHDEQRQDVGKYKLYTQVGEQKMSRTMSKEDLNAYFDRVTTPSKLVEKNFGEQLHLASFYNQFKLEEGVKDVRIAKNFDGNWTVSAKLADDRTTSKAVLSWHDKQALFTQKTATKEQLAARYLNTEIKEMQREKVSAKRSFSR
;
A
#
# COMPACT_ATOMS: atom_id res chain seq x y z
N MET A 1 33.35 -10.49 25.26
CA MET A 1 34.20 -10.24 24.06
C MET A 1 33.33 -10.42 22.82
N SER A 2 33.07 -9.34 22.07
CA SER A 2 32.24 -9.38 20.86
C SER A 2 33.09 -9.89 19.69
N ASN A 3 32.92 -11.15 19.27
CA ASN A 3 33.61 -11.67 18.09
C ASN A 3 33.15 -10.89 16.84
N LYS A 4 34.07 -10.11 16.28
CA LYS A 4 33.91 -9.43 14.99
C LYS A 4 34.08 -10.48 13.90
N GLN A 5 33.05 -10.73 13.09
CA GLN A 5 33.15 -11.66 11.96
C GLN A 5 33.58 -10.87 10.71
N GLU A 6 34.85 -11.04 10.33
CA GLU A 6 35.38 -10.55 9.06
C GLU A 6 35.02 -11.53 7.94
N CYS A 7 34.54 -11.02 6.81
CA CYS A 7 34.16 -11.83 5.65
C CYS A 7 34.95 -11.37 4.42
N THR A 8 35.54 -12.32 3.69
CA THR A 8 36.18 -12.06 2.39
C THR A 8 35.12 -11.74 1.34
N PHE A 9 35.36 -10.71 0.53
CA PHE A 9 34.40 -10.16 -0.43
C PHE A 9 35.02 -9.94 -1.82
N THR A 10 34.31 -10.34 -2.88
CA THR A 10 34.62 -9.95 -4.27
C THR A 10 33.45 -9.26 -4.96
N SER A 11 33.77 -8.29 -5.82
CA SER A 11 32.81 -7.60 -6.67
C SER A 11 33.42 -7.26 -8.01
N VAL A 12 32.64 -7.45 -9.09
CA VAL A 12 33.09 -7.19 -10.46
C VAL A 12 33.31 -5.70 -10.72
N ALA A 13 32.35 -4.84 -10.34
CA ALA A 13 32.44 -3.41 -10.58
C ALA A 13 31.47 -2.61 -9.70
N PRO A 14 31.63 -1.27 -9.60
CA PRO A 14 30.62 -0.41 -9.00
C PRO A 14 29.26 -0.55 -9.72
N TYR A 15 28.17 -0.55 -8.94
CA TYR A 15 26.81 -0.77 -9.44
C TYR A 15 26.42 0.06 -10.68
N PRO A 16 26.80 1.36 -10.80
CA PRO A 16 26.50 2.12 -12.02
C PRO A 16 27.04 1.48 -13.32
N LYS A 17 28.20 0.81 -13.27
CA LYS A 17 28.82 0.17 -14.45
C LYS A 17 28.14 -1.15 -14.84
N VAL A 18 27.50 -1.83 -13.89
CA VAL A 18 26.82 -3.12 -14.10
C VAL A 18 25.30 -3.03 -13.97
N ARG A 19 24.74 -1.82 -13.94
CA ARG A 19 23.32 -1.57 -13.63
C ARG A 19 22.39 -2.29 -14.60
N GLN A 20 22.63 -2.16 -15.91
CA GLN A 20 21.79 -2.81 -16.94
C GLN A 20 21.80 -4.33 -16.77
N LEU A 21 23.00 -4.90 -16.57
CA LEU A 21 23.18 -6.33 -16.36
C LEU A 21 22.47 -6.81 -15.08
N ALA A 22 22.62 -6.07 -13.97
CA ALA A 22 21.96 -6.38 -12.70
C ALA A 22 20.43 -6.30 -12.76
N HIS A 23 19.85 -5.44 -13.62
CA HIS A 23 18.42 -5.43 -13.90
C HIS A 23 18.01 -6.67 -14.71
N GLY A 24 18.71 -6.99 -15.79
CA GLY A 24 18.46 -8.20 -16.58
C GLY A 24 18.50 -9.50 -15.73
N LEU A 25 19.44 -9.59 -14.78
CA LEU A 25 19.47 -10.70 -13.81
C LEU A 25 18.18 -10.81 -12.98
N LYS A 26 17.60 -9.69 -12.54
CA LYS A 26 16.36 -9.68 -11.73
C LYS A 26 15.15 -10.10 -12.55
N ASP A 27 15.14 -9.72 -13.82
CA ASP A 27 14.07 -10.04 -14.76
C ASP A 27 14.16 -11.48 -15.27
N GLY A 28 15.25 -12.19 -14.94
CA GLY A 28 15.48 -13.58 -15.34
C GLY A 28 16.01 -13.72 -16.77
N ASP A 29 16.53 -12.64 -17.36
CA ASP A 29 17.15 -12.69 -18.68
C ASP A 29 18.41 -13.57 -18.66
N TYR A 30 18.35 -14.67 -19.41
CA TYR A 30 19.40 -15.68 -19.44
C TYR A 30 20.71 -15.14 -20.02
N ALA A 31 20.65 -14.26 -21.03
CA ALA A 31 21.85 -13.68 -21.63
C ALA A 31 22.62 -12.80 -20.61
N SER A 32 21.87 -11.99 -19.86
CA SER A 32 22.43 -11.21 -18.76
C SER A 32 23.02 -12.10 -17.66
N ILE A 33 22.36 -13.21 -17.30
CA ILE A 33 22.86 -14.16 -16.30
C ILE A 33 24.18 -14.80 -16.75
N CYS A 34 24.29 -15.27 -18.00
CA CYS A 34 25.52 -15.86 -18.53
C CYS A 34 26.69 -14.86 -18.52
N LYS A 35 26.44 -13.62 -18.93
CA LYS A 35 27.46 -12.56 -18.93
C LYS A 35 27.88 -12.15 -17.52
N ALA A 36 26.95 -12.10 -16.56
CA ALA A 36 27.30 -11.87 -15.16
C ALA A 36 28.12 -13.03 -14.56
N ALA A 37 27.75 -14.28 -14.87
CA ALA A 37 28.49 -15.45 -14.41
C ALA A 37 29.93 -15.48 -14.96
N GLU A 38 30.11 -15.10 -16.23
CA GLU A 38 31.43 -14.93 -16.84
C GLU A 38 32.26 -13.90 -16.09
N MET A 39 31.71 -12.70 -15.85
CA MET A 39 32.42 -11.64 -15.15
C MET A 39 32.75 -11.98 -13.69
N MET A 40 31.94 -12.79 -13.02
CA MET A 40 32.14 -13.19 -11.62
C MET A 40 33.07 -14.40 -11.46
N ALA A 41 33.29 -15.20 -12.51
CA ALA A 41 33.96 -16.49 -12.40
C ALA A 41 35.41 -16.37 -11.90
N ASP A 42 36.19 -15.44 -12.44
CA ASP A 42 37.62 -15.31 -12.11
C ASP A 42 37.84 -14.90 -10.65
N GLY A 43 37.10 -13.91 -10.17
CA GLY A 43 37.14 -13.49 -8.77
C GLY A 43 36.73 -14.61 -7.81
N ILE A 44 35.76 -15.46 -8.21
CA ILE A 44 35.33 -16.60 -7.41
C ILE A 44 36.37 -17.73 -7.44
N ARG A 45 37.05 -17.98 -8.57
CA ARG A 45 38.16 -18.94 -8.66
C ARG A 45 39.31 -18.54 -7.75
N GLU A 46 39.68 -17.26 -7.77
CA GLU A 46 40.73 -16.72 -6.89
C GLU A 46 40.36 -16.91 -5.41
N MET A 47 39.11 -16.61 -5.03
CA MET A 47 38.62 -16.81 -3.66
C MET A 47 38.56 -18.28 -3.23
N ALA A 48 38.31 -19.18 -4.15
CA ALA A 48 38.19 -20.61 -3.90
C ALA A 48 39.52 -21.38 -4.02
N ALA A 49 40.61 -20.73 -4.45
CA ALA A 49 41.89 -21.37 -4.66
C ALA A 49 42.37 -22.12 -3.39
N GLY A 50 42.63 -23.43 -3.54
CA GLY A 50 43.09 -24.30 -2.45
C GLY A 50 42.04 -24.61 -1.37
N ARG A 51 40.75 -24.32 -1.63
CA ARG A 51 39.65 -24.49 -0.66
C ARG A 51 38.51 -25.31 -1.25
N ASN A 52 37.92 -26.19 -0.46
CA ASN A 52 36.69 -26.89 -0.82
C ASN A 52 35.50 -25.93 -0.65
N CYS A 53 35.07 -25.29 -1.72
CA CYS A 53 34.01 -24.28 -1.66
C CYS A 53 32.64 -24.80 -2.11
N VAL A 54 31.57 -24.13 -1.67
CA VAL A 54 30.20 -24.34 -2.18
C VAL A 54 29.55 -22.99 -2.46
N LEU A 55 28.81 -22.86 -3.56
CA LEU A 55 28.08 -21.63 -3.90
C LEU A 55 26.70 -21.63 -3.23
N VAL A 56 26.40 -20.61 -2.44
CA VAL A 56 25.14 -20.49 -1.69
C VAL A 56 24.35 -19.28 -2.22
N PRO A 57 23.32 -19.49 -3.07
CA PRO A 57 22.58 -18.38 -3.65
C PRO A 57 21.62 -17.76 -2.63
N ILE A 58 21.63 -16.42 -2.52
CA ILE A 58 20.72 -15.70 -1.61
C ILE A 58 19.28 -15.69 -2.17
N PRO A 59 18.27 -16.00 -1.33
CA PRO A 59 16.86 -15.89 -1.72
C PRO A 59 16.42 -14.44 -1.89
N ASN A 60 15.56 -14.21 -2.88
CA ASN A 60 14.95 -12.90 -3.11
C ASN A 60 13.72 -12.69 -2.21
N HIS A 61 13.04 -11.56 -2.38
CA HIS A 61 11.88 -11.16 -1.58
C HIS A 61 10.67 -12.12 -1.66
N HIS A 62 10.63 -13.05 -2.62
CA HIS A 62 9.64 -14.14 -2.69
C HIS A 62 10.01 -15.35 -1.83
N GLY A 63 11.14 -15.32 -1.11
CA GLY A 63 11.55 -16.37 -0.19
C GLY A 63 12.46 -17.46 -0.78
N ARG A 64 12.80 -17.39 -2.08
CA ARG A 64 13.62 -18.39 -2.79
C ARG A 64 14.66 -17.73 -3.68
N ALA A 65 15.75 -18.44 -3.96
CA ALA A 65 16.84 -17.96 -4.79
C ALA A 65 16.54 -18.14 -6.29
N ILE A 66 15.48 -17.51 -6.84
CA ILE A 66 15.01 -17.74 -8.22
C ILE A 66 16.12 -17.52 -9.26
N TYR A 67 16.44 -16.26 -9.58
CA TYR A 67 17.49 -15.93 -10.57
C TYR A 67 18.90 -16.12 -9.99
N THR A 68 19.07 -15.94 -8.67
CA THR A 68 20.37 -16.08 -8.00
C THR A 68 20.86 -17.54 -8.04
N LYS A 69 19.96 -18.52 -8.00
CA LYS A 69 20.32 -19.94 -8.19
C LYS A 69 20.74 -20.22 -9.62
N THR A 70 20.03 -19.66 -10.60
CA THR A 70 20.44 -19.78 -12.01
C THR A 70 21.82 -19.18 -12.24
N LEU A 71 22.09 -18.01 -11.66
CA LEU A 71 23.42 -17.39 -11.67
C LEU A 71 24.47 -18.29 -10.99
N ALA A 72 24.20 -18.83 -9.80
CA ALA A 72 25.12 -19.70 -9.10
C ALA A 72 25.41 -21.00 -9.88
N ASN A 73 24.40 -21.60 -10.51
CA ASN A 73 24.58 -22.77 -11.37
C ASN A 73 25.46 -22.45 -12.60
N GLU A 74 25.31 -21.25 -13.17
CA GLU A 74 26.09 -20.84 -14.34
C GLU A 74 27.55 -20.50 -13.98
N ILE A 75 27.77 -19.96 -12.77
CA ILE A 75 29.10 -19.83 -12.17
C ILE A 75 29.68 -21.22 -11.90
N SER A 76 28.89 -22.13 -11.32
CA SER A 76 29.29 -23.52 -11.02
C SER A 76 29.80 -24.25 -12.26
N ARG A 77 29.11 -24.09 -13.40
CA ARG A 77 29.57 -24.64 -14.68
C ARG A 77 30.94 -24.13 -15.13
N ARG A 78 31.30 -22.90 -14.79
CA ARG A 78 32.58 -22.27 -15.16
C ARG A 78 33.70 -22.56 -14.17
N THR A 79 33.38 -22.60 -12.88
CA THR A 79 34.38 -22.71 -11.81
C THR A 79 34.56 -24.12 -11.29
N GLY A 80 33.63 -25.03 -11.57
CA GLY A 80 33.61 -26.39 -11.01
C GLY A 80 33.11 -26.46 -9.56
N ILE A 81 32.75 -25.33 -8.94
CA ILE A 81 32.31 -25.26 -7.55
C ILE A 81 30.81 -25.62 -7.46
N PRO A 82 30.39 -26.61 -6.65
CA PRO A 82 28.99 -27.02 -6.60
C PRO A 82 28.08 -25.95 -5.97
N THR A 83 26.83 -25.88 -6.44
CA THR A 83 25.80 -24.96 -5.91
C THR A 83 24.88 -25.64 -4.91
N TRP A 84 24.73 -25.07 -3.72
CA TRP A 84 23.90 -25.55 -2.63
C TRP A 84 22.82 -24.51 -2.26
N ASP A 85 21.58 -24.79 -2.66
CA ASP A 85 20.40 -23.97 -2.34
C ASP A 85 19.88 -24.32 -0.94
N ILE A 86 20.52 -23.74 0.08
CA ILE A 86 20.29 -24.08 1.50
C ILE A 86 19.57 -22.98 2.29
N LEU A 87 19.36 -21.81 1.69
CA LEU A 87 18.73 -20.64 2.33
C LEU A 87 17.32 -20.39 1.81
N SER A 88 16.44 -19.97 2.71
CA SER A 88 15.12 -19.40 2.39
C SER A 88 14.77 -18.26 3.30
N CYS A 89 13.84 -17.42 2.90
CA CYS A 89 13.15 -16.51 3.82
C CYS A 89 11.65 -16.61 3.64
N ARG A 90 10.90 -16.06 4.61
CA ARG A 90 9.48 -15.79 4.39
C ARG A 90 9.36 -14.69 3.33
N PRO A 91 8.38 -14.78 2.40
CA PRO A 91 8.11 -13.68 1.48
C PRO A 91 7.94 -12.38 2.24
N HIS A 92 8.67 -11.36 1.83
CA HIS A 92 8.69 -10.06 2.47
C HIS A 92 8.64 -8.97 1.40
N MET A 93 8.35 -7.74 1.79
CA MET A 93 8.43 -6.63 0.84
C MET A 93 9.86 -6.49 0.31
N PRO A 94 10.07 -6.23 -1.00
CA PRO A 94 11.37 -5.81 -1.51
C PRO A 94 11.97 -4.66 -0.71
N LEU A 95 13.22 -4.79 -0.28
CA LEU A 95 13.95 -3.77 0.49
C LEU A 95 14.01 -2.40 -0.22
N HIS A 96 14.06 -2.37 -1.55
CA HIS A 96 14.02 -1.12 -2.33
C HIS A 96 12.68 -0.38 -2.18
N TYR A 97 11.57 -1.12 -2.07
CA TYR A 97 10.23 -0.56 -1.90
C TYR A 97 10.07 -0.05 -0.47
N ALA A 98 10.66 -0.75 0.50
CA ALA A 98 10.72 -0.29 1.87
C ALA A 98 11.48 1.05 1.98
N LYS A 99 12.69 1.13 1.41
CA LYS A 99 13.50 2.36 1.35
C LYS A 99 12.73 3.53 0.70
N LYS A 100 11.93 3.29 -0.34
CA LYS A 100 11.10 4.30 -1.03
C LYS A 100 9.87 4.77 -0.22
N ASN A 101 9.46 4.02 0.80
CA ASN A 101 8.32 4.34 1.67
C ASN A 101 8.76 4.72 3.09
N ASP A 102 10.02 5.16 3.24
CA ASP A 102 10.70 5.49 4.50
C ASP A 102 10.78 4.35 5.52
N LEU A 103 10.50 3.10 5.14
CA LEU A 103 10.68 1.96 6.04
C LEU A 103 12.10 1.86 6.55
N LYS A 104 12.23 1.90 7.86
CA LYS A 104 13.41 1.41 8.55
C LYS A 104 13.64 -0.08 8.17
N PRO A 105 14.83 -0.48 7.65
CA PRO A 105 15.14 -1.88 7.34
C PRO A 105 14.94 -2.81 8.55
N GLU A 106 15.02 -2.26 9.77
CA GLU A 106 14.75 -2.95 11.02
C GLU A 106 13.29 -3.45 11.16
N GLY A 107 12.34 -2.90 10.39
CA GLY A 107 10.94 -3.33 10.35
C GLY A 107 10.63 -4.43 9.32
N ILE A 108 11.59 -4.75 8.43
CA ILE A 108 11.47 -5.86 7.48
C ILE A 108 12.13 -7.07 8.14
N TYR A 109 11.32 -8.01 8.63
CA TYR A 109 11.85 -9.24 9.22
C TYR A 109 12.46 -10.15 8.14
N LEU A 110 13.71 -9.88 7.74
CA LEU A 110 14.49 -10.79 6.91
C LEU A 110 15.15 -11.84 7.80
N LYS A 111 14.38 -12.84 8.21
CA LYS A 111 14.94 -14.05 8.81
C LYS A 111 15.17 -15.09 7.72
N LEU A 112 16.44 -15.35 7.46
CA LEU A 112 16.85 -16.45 6.61
C LEU A 112 16.87 -17.74 7.44
N ASN A 113 16.18 -18.76 6.96
CA ASN A 113 16.19 -20.10 7.53
C ASN A 113 17.13 -20.97 6.71
N LEU A 114 17.95 -21.73 7.43
CA LEU A 114 18.86 -22.72 6.87
C LEU A 114 18.15 -24.08 6.86
N TYR A 115 18.05 -24.73 5.70
CA TYR A 115 17.44 -26.06 5.59
C TYR A 115 18.43 -27.20 5.81
N ARG A 116 19.71 -26.93 5.55
CA ARG A 116 20.81 -27.90 5.65
C ARG A 116 22.06 -27.17 6.10
N GLN A 117 22.74 -27.70 7.11
CA GLN A 117 24.02 -27.18 7.55
C GLN A 117 25.10 -27.43 6.49
N VAL A 118 26.01 -26.47 6.34
CA VAL A 118 27.22 -26.65 5.53
C VAL A 118 28.22 -27.41 6.40
N PRO A 119 28.68 -28.61 5.99
CA PRO A 119 29.72 -29.32 6.73
C PRO A 119 31.01 -28.50 6.79
N GLU A 120 31.77 -28.62 7.89
CA GLU A 120 32.96 -27.78 8.15
C GLU A 120 34.06 -27.90 7.08
N GLN A 121 34.12 -29.03 6.37
CA GLN A 121 35.06 -29.22 5.27
C GLN A 121 34.74 -28.37 4.02
N PHE A 122 33.55 -27.76 3.96
CA PHE A 122 33.13 -26.90 2.85
C PHE A 122 33.01 -25.44 3.27
N ILE A 123 33.64 -24.55 2.51
CA ILE A 123 33.60 -23.10 2.74
C ILE A 123 32.49 -22.49 1.87
N PRO A 124 31.43 -21.90 2.47
CA PRO A 124 30.33 -21.33 1.71
C PRO A 124 30.70 -19.97 1.11
N ILE A 125 30.47 -19.81 -0.19
CA ILE A 125 30.52 -18.56 -0.93
C ILE A 125 29.10 -18.11 -1.20
N VAL A 126 28.64 -17.11 -0.47
CA VAL A 126 27.31 -16.54 -0.62
C VAL A 126 27.25 -15.69 -1.88
N ILE A 127 26.27 -15.94 -2.74
CA ILE A 127 26.10 -15.23 -4.03
C ILE A 127 24.91 -14.27 -3.95
N ASP A 128 25.16 -13.00 -4.24
CA ASP A 128 24.12 -11.98 -4.39
C ASP A 128 24.29 -11.22 -5.72
N ASN A 129 23.23 -10.56 -6.18
CA ASN A 129 23.27 -9.73 -7.38
C ASN A 129 23.98 -8.39 -7.08
N VAL A 130 23.47 -7.60 -6.14
CA VAL A 130 24.01 -6.26 -5.84
C VAL A 130 24.09 -6.02 -4.34
N LEU A 131 25.27 -5.60 -3.88
CA LEU A 131 25.49 -5.18 -2.49
C LEU A 131 25.20 -3.67 -2.34
N ASP A 132 24.08 -3.32 -1.69
CA ASP A 132 23.71 -1.92 -1.38
C ASP A 132 23.99 -1.53 0.09
N THR A 133 23.25 -2.11 1.04
CA THR A 133 23.39 -1.81 2.48
C THR A 133 24.07 -2.93 3.28
N GLY A 134 24.35 -4.07 2.64
CA GLY A 134 24.88 -5.26 3.30
C GLY A 134 23.91 -6.03 4.20
N TYR A 135 22.65 -5.58 4.35
CA TYR A 135 21.68 -6.22 5.26
C TYR A 135 21.34 -7.65 4.87
N THR A 136 21.04 -7.89 3.59
CA THR A 136 20.72 -9.23 3.07
C THR A 136 21.92 -10.17 3.15
N ALA A 137 23.09 -9.69 2.74
CA ALA A 137 24.33 -10.45 2.81
C ALA A 137 24.71 -10.80 4.26
N GLY A 138 24.61 -9.84 5.19
CA GLY A 138 24.89 -10.07 6.61
C GLY A 138 23.90 -11.04 7.25
N ALA A 139 22.62 -10.96 6.91
CA ALA A 139 21.62 -11.94 7.36
C ALA A 139 21.93 -13.34 6.81
N ALA A 140 22.40 -13.45 5.56
CA ALA A 140 22.75 -14.73 4.93
C ALA A 140 23.99 -15.35 5.60
N ILE A 141 25.04 -14.56 5.81
CA ILE A 141 26.26 -15.00 6.51
C ILE A 141 25.94 -15.45 7.94
N LYS A 142 25.12 -14.69 8.67
CA LYS A 142 24.67 -15.05 10.02
C LYS A 142 23.83 -16.34 10.03
N ALA A 143 22.98 -16.54 9.02
CA ALA A 143 22.13 -17.72 8.91
C ALA A 143 22.93 -18.97 8.49
N VAL A 144 23.95 -18.82 7.64
CA VAL A 144 24.89 -19.89 7.29
C VAL A 144 25.71 -20.30 8.51
N GLY A 145 26.14 -19.32 9.32
CA GLY A 145 26.79 -19.57 10.61
C GLY A 145 28.19 -20.19 10.52
N HIS A 146 28.76 -20.29 9.32
CA HIS A 146 30.09 -20.85 9.10
C HIS A 146 31.17 -19.75 9.29
N PRO A 147 32.24 -19.98 10.07
CA PRO A 147 33.21 -18.94 10.43
C PRO A 147 33.90 -18.33 9.22
N ASN A 148 34.22 -19.16 8.21
CA ASN A 148 34.94 -18.76 7.00
C ASN A 148 34.02 -18.41 5.82
N THR A 149 32.76 -18.06 6.07
CA THR A 149 31.83 -17.70 4.98
C THR A 149 32.37 -16.54 4.17
N MET A 150 32.29 -16.63 2.84
CA MET A 150 32.72 -15.60 1.90
C MET A 150 31.54 -15.02 1.11
N LEU A 151 31.70 -13.86 0.47
CA LEU A 151 30.66 -13.18 -0.30
C LEU A 151 31.15 -12.79 -1.71
N ALA A 152 30.34 -13.09 -2.73
CA ALA A 152 30.58 -12.65 -4.11
C ALA A 152 29.34 -11.97 -4.70
N VAL A 153 29.53 -10.79 -5.32
CA VAL A 153 28.44 -10.00 -5.91
C VAL A 153 28.78 -9.42 -7.28
N LEU A 154 27.77 -9.24 -8.14
CA LEU A 154 27.97 -8.62 -9.45
C LEU A 154 28.33 -7.14 -9.32
N GLY A 155 27.70 -6.40 -8.40
CA GLY A 155 28.01 -4.97 -8.20
C GLY A 155 27.86 -4.48 -6.77
N HIS A 156 28.56 -3.38 -6.44
CA HIS A 156 28.52 -2.74 -5.12
C HIS A 156 28.21 -1.22 -5.22
N THR A 157 27.52 -0.65 -4.23
CA THR A 157 27.27 0.81 -4.15
C THR A 157 28.30 1.53 -3.26
N LYS A 158 28.38 2.88 -3.36
CA LYS A 158 29.45 3.76 -2.82
C LYS A 158 29.73 3.68 -1.31
N ASN A 159 29.01 2.87 -0.54
CA ASN A 159 29.24 2.66 0.90
C ASN A 159 30.20 1.50 1.21
N HIS A 160 30.72 0.79 0.19
CA HIS A 160 31.49 -0.44 0.37
C HIS A 160 32.77 -0.49 -0.48
N LEU A 161 33.56 0.59 -0.49
CA LEU A 161 34.87 0.58 -1.14
C LEU A 161 35.99 0.27 -0.13
N THR A 162 36.88 -0.62 -0.60
CA THR A 162 38.20 -0.99 -0.08
C THR A 162 38.23 -1.63 1.31
N ASN A 163 37.94 -2.93 1.39
CA ASN A 163 38.72 -3.83 2.25
C ASN A 163 38.49 -5.28 1.81
N LYS A 164 39.58 -6.04 1.64
CA LYS A 164 39.53 -7.50 1.43
C LYS A 164 38.85 -8.24 2.60
N ASN A 165 38.68 -7.55 3.74
CA ASN A 165 37.95 -8.00 4.93
C ASN A 165 36.82 -7.02 5.26
N TYR A 166 35.59 -7.35 4.88
CA TYR A 166 34.43 -6.56 5.23
C TYR A 166 33.93 -6.96 6.63
N GLN A 167 33.83 -5.99 7.54
CA GLN A 167 33.36 -6.23 8.91
C GLN A 167 31.83 -6.15 8.98
N PHE A 168 31.17 -7.31 9.10
CA PHE A 168 29.74 -7.37 9.37
C PHE A 168 29.48 -7.17 10.87
N ASN A 169 29.58 -5.94 11.39
CA ASN A 169 29.10 -5.61 12.74
C ASN A 169 28.85 -4.10 12.97
N LYS A 170 27.78 -3.57 12.37
CA LYS A 170 27.12 -2.32 12.80
C LYS A 170 25.59 -2.42 12.86
N LEU A 171 25.04 -3.63 12.96
CA LEU A 171 23.60 -3.86 13.10
C LEU A 171 23.28 -4.72 14.33
N ALA A 172 23.78 -4.30 15.49
CA ALA A 172 23.11 -4.65 16.73
C ALA A 172 21.75 -3.93 16.70
N THR A 173 20.66 -4.68 16.59
CA THR A 173 19.33 -4.09 16.79
C THR A 173 19.26 -3.63 18.24
N ASN A 174 18.67 -2.46 18.50
CA ASN A 174 18.46 -1.92 19.84
C ASN A 174 17.67 -2.85 20.80
N MET A 175 17.25 -4.04 20.36
CA MET A 175 16.74 -5.14 21.18
C MET A 175 17.84 -5.91 21.93
N GLU A 176 19.04 -6.09 21.38
CA GLU A 176 20.12 -6.87 22.05
C GLU A 176 20.71 -6.12 23.25
N LYS A 177 20.75 -4.77 23.21
CA LYS A 177 21.14 -3.94 24.38
C LYS A 177 20.09 -3.94 25.50
N LYS A 178 18.80 -4.06 25.15
CA LYS A 178 17.71 -4.12 26.13
C LYS A 178 17.56 -5.48 26.82
N MET A 179 18.21 -6.53 26.31
CA MET A 179 18.22 -7.86 26.92
C MET A 179 19.36 -8.08 27.92
N GLN A 180 20.29 -7.11 28.08
CA GLN A 180 21.44 -7.24 28.99
C GLN A 180 21.27 -6.55 30.35
N GLU A 181 20.18 -5.80 30.57
CA GLU A 181 19.86 -5.19 31.85
C GLU A 181 18.47 -5.63 32.33
N GLN A 182 18.42 -6.78 33.02
CA GLN A 182 17.74 -7.02 34.30
C GLN A 182 17.79 -8.53 34.64
N PRO A 183 17.96 -8.94 35.92
CA PRO A 183 18.31 -10.30 36.30
C PRO A 183 17.10 -11.21 36.57
N SER A 184 17.33 -12.53 36.39
CA SER A 184 16.67 -13.72 36.97
C SER A 184 15.22 -13.60 37.47
N ASP A 185 14.24 -14.30 36.89
CA ASP A 185 14.10 -15.75 37.13
C ASP A 185 13.66 -16.58 35.91
N LYS A 186 14.32 -17.73 35.75
CA LYS A 186 14.04 -18.73 34.72
C LYS A 186 12.89 -19.65 35.16
N LYS A 187 11.94 -19.92 34.27
CA LYS A 187 11.61 -21.31 33.88
C LYS A 187 11.36 -21.41 32.37
N GLN A 188 12.06 -22.35 31.77
CA GLN A 188 12.25 -22.58 30.34
C GLN A 188 10.99 -23.07 29.62
N VAL A 189 10.82 -22.76 28.34
CA VAL A 189 10.19 -23.70 27.40
C VAL A 189 10.96 -23.76 26.08
N LYS A 190 11.41 -24.98 25.78
CA LYS A 190 12.05 -25.47 24.55
C LYS A 190 11.15 -25.26 23.33
N ASN A 191 11.76 -25.14 22.14
CA ASN A 191 11.12 -25.17 20.83
C ASN A 191 10.07 -26.29 20.75
N LYS A 192 8.78 -25.93 20.62
CA LYS A 192 7.69 -26.84 20.26
C LYS A 192 6.92 -26.21 19.10
N THR A 193 6.61 -27.05 18.12
CA THR A 193 5.57 -26.84 17.10
C THR A 193 4.39 -26.09 17.70
N ASP A 194 4.03 -24.93 17.13
CA ASP A 194 2.90 -24.11 17.60
C ASP A 194 1.63 -24.99 17.64
N THR A 195 1.19 -25.34 18.85
CA THR A 195 -0.03 -26.13 19.06
C THR A 195 -1.26 -25.31 18.67
N PRO A 196 -2.39 -25.93 18.24
CA PRO A 196 -3.61 -25.20 17.88
C PRO A 196 -4.08 -24.23 18.97
N LEU A 197 -3.92 -24.60 20.24
CA LEU A 197 -4.23 -23.72 21.37
C LEU A 197 -3.33 -22.48 21.43
N ALA A 198 -2.02 -22.64 21.18
CA ALA A 198 -1.09 -21.50 21.16
C ALA A 198 -1.40 -20.53 20.01
N VAL A 199 -1.82 -21.06 18.86
CA VAL A 199 -2.27 -20.24 17.72
C VAL A 199 -3.58 -19.52 18.06
N TYR A 200 -4.55 -20.21 18.65
CA TYR A 200 -5.81 -19.64 19.10
C TYR A 200 -5.59 -18.50 20.11
N GLN A 201 -4.80 -18.73 21.16
CA GLN A 201 -4.49 -17.70 22.17
C GLN A 201 -3.81 -16.48 21.56
N ARG A 202 -2.91 -16.67 20.61
CA ARG A 202 -2.24 -15.58 19.89
C ARG A 202 -3.19 -14.79 18.98
N LEU A 203 -4.17 -15.46 18.36
CA LEU A 203 -5.18 -14.79 17.55
C LEU A 203 -6.19 -14.05 18.43
N LYS A 204 -6.59 -14.68 19.54
CA LYS A 204 -7.49 -14.10 20.52
C LYS A 204 -6.88 -12.90 21.24
N SER A 205 -5.57 -12.87 21.51
CA SER A 205 -4.92 -11.69 22.09
C SER A 205 -4.88 -10.49 21.14
N LYS A 206 -4.85 -10.72 19.82
CA LYS A 206 -4.93 -9.66 18.80
C LYS A 206 -6.37 -9.23 18.50
N HIS A 207 -7.32 -10.14 18.70
CA HIS A 207 -8.74 -9.94 18.41
C HIS A 207 -9.59 -10.50 19.57
N PRO A 208 -9.56 -9.85 20.75
CA PRO A 208 -10.22 -10.37 21.96
C PRO A 208 -11.75 -10.42 21.82
N ASP A 209 -12.29 -9.51 21.02
CA ASP A 209 -13.71 -9.31 20.74
C ASP A 209 -14.24 -10.12 19.56
N ALA A 210 -13.37 -10.86 18.86
CA ALA A 210 -13.75 -11.65 17.70
C ALA A 210 -13.78 -13.15 18.00
N LEU A 211 -14.77 -13.85 17.45
CA LEU A 211 -14.86 -15.30 17.37
C LEU A 211 -13.85 -15.81 16.34
N ILE A 212 -12.92 -16.66 16.76
CA ILE A 212 -11.84 -17.15 15.89
C ILE A 212 -12.26 -18.44 15.17
N LEU A 213 -12.21 -18.44 13.84
CA LEU A 213 -12.31 -19.63 12.99
C LEU A 213 -10.95 -19.92 12.35
N MET A 214 -10.30 -21.00 12.79
CA MET A 214 -9.01 -21.42 12.23
C MET A 214 -9.24 -22.52 11.19
N ARG A 215 -8.72 -22.34 9.97
CA ARG A 215 -8.76 -23.40 8.96
C ARG A 215 -7.67 -24.43 9.23
N ASN A 216 -8.07 -25.69 9.31
CA ASN A 216 -7.18 -26.82 9.42
C ASN A 216 -7.59 -27.85 8.35
N GLY A 217 -6.86 -27.85 7.22
CA GLY A 217 -7.23 -28.65 6.04
C GLY A 217 -8.63 -28.31 5.52
N ASP A 218 -9.50 -29.31 5.52
CA ASP A 218 -10.87 -29.23 4.99
C ASP A 218 -11.92 -28.73 5.99
N PHE A 219 -11.54 -28.35 7.20
CA PHE A 219 -12.45 -27.91 8.25
C PHE A 219 -12.09 -26.52 8.82
N TYR A 220 -13.11 -25.77 9.21
CA TYR A 220 -12.95 -24.65 10.13
C TYR A 220 -13.17 -25.12 11.55
N ARG A 221 -12.27 -24.70 12.44
CA ARG A 221 -12.26 -25.08 13.84
C ARG A 221 -12.23 -23.85 14.74
N SER A 222 -13.06 -23.86 15.77
CA SER A 222 -13.02 -22.90 16.88
C SER A 222 -12.75 -23.62 18.19
N LEU A 223 -12.20 -22.91 19.19
CA LEU A 223 -11.75 -23.48 20.46
C LEU A 223 -12.34 -22.74 21.67
N ASN A 224 -12.46 -23.45 22.79
CA ASN A 224 -12.86 -22.96 24.12
C ASN A 224 -14.18 -22.15 24.08
N GLU A 225 -14.17 -20.93 24.60
CA GLU A 225 -15.35 -20.04 24.64
C GLU A 225 -15.92 -19.76 23.24
N ASP A 226 -15.05 -19.67 22.22
CA ASP A 226 -15.52 -19.44 20.85
C ASP A 226 -16.17 -20.70 20.28
N ALA A 227 -15.72 -21.90 20.68
CA ALA A 227 -16.38 -23.16 20.31
C ALA A 227 -17.79 -23.26 20.89
N GLN A 228 -18.01 -22.79 22.12
CA GLN A 228 -19.34 -22.75 22.73
C GLN A 228 -20.27 -21.81 21.94
N LYS A 229 -19.80 -20.61 21.60
CA LYS A 229 -20.57 -19.65 20.79
C LYS A 229 -20.92 -20.18 19.40
N VAL A 230 -19.98 -20.88 18.76
CA VAL A 230 -20.23 -21.57 17.48
C VAL A 230 -21.30 -22.65 17.65
N SER A 231 -21.24 -23.43 18.72
CA SER A 231 -22.21 -24.47 19.03
C SER A 231 -23.62 -23.91 19.21
N ASP A 232 -23.76 -22.90 20.06
CA ASP A 232 -25.05 -22.29 20.40
C ASP A 232 -25.68 -21.62 19.16
N THR A 233 -24.86 -20.99 18.31
CA THR A 233 -25.35 -20.25 17.14
C THR A 233 -25.67 -21.17 15.95
N LEU A 234 -24.83 -22.18 15.70
CA LEU A 234 -24.93 -23.03 14.51
C LEU A 234 -25.55 -24.40 14.78
N HIS A 235 -25.86 -24.72 16.04
CA HIS A 235 -26.34 -26.03 16.50
C HIS A 235 -25.38 -27.18 16.13
N ILE A 236 -24.07 -26.90 16.20
CA ILE A 236 -23.02 -27.87 15.92
C ILE A 236 -22.51 -28.43 17.25
N PRO A 237 -22.45 -29.75 17.45
CA PRO A 237 -22.04 -30.33 18.72
C PRO A 237 -20.58 -29.97 19.05
N THR A 238 -20.32 -29.61 20.30
CA THR A 238 -18.95 -29.43 20.81
C THR A 238 -18.32 -30.77 21.15
N GLN A 239 -17.00 -30.86 20.95
CA GLN A 239 -16.20 -32.04 21.24
C GLN A 239 -15.04 -31.67 22.15
N LYS A 240 -14.61 -32.63 22.98
CA LYS A 240 -13.35 -32.53 23.73
C LYS A 240 -12.18 -32.99 22.83
N PRO A 241 -11.12 -32.18 22.64
CA PRO A 241 -9.98 -32.57 21.82
C PRO A 241 -9.26 -33.81 22.38
N LYS A 242 -8.77 -34.69 21.49
CA LYS A 242 -8.12 -35.97 21.87
C LYS A 242 -6.66 -35.81 22.30
N ALA A 243 -6.00 -34.70 21.98
CA ALA A 243 -4.57 -34.49 22.23
C ALA A 243 -4.30 -33.31 23.18
N LYS A 244 -3.28 -33.46 24.04
CA LYS A 244 -2.80 -32.39 24.94
C LYS A 244 -2.28 -31.20 24.10
N GLY A 245 -2.90 -30.02 24.27
CA GLY A 245 -2.51 -28.78 23.58
C GLY A 245 -3.48 -28.32 22.47
N GLU A 246 -4.63 -28.99 22.31
CA GLU A 246 -5.65 -28.61 21.32
C GLU A 246 -6.82 -27.79 21.90
N GLY A 247 -6.76 -27.41 23.18
CA GLY A 247 -7.82 -26.68 23.89
C GLY A 247 -8.70 -27.60 24.75
N GLU A 248 -9.73 -27.03 25.38
CA GLU A 248 -10.66 -27.74 26.27
C GLU A 248 -11.97 -28.12 25.57
N LEU A 249 -12.45 -27.25 24.68
CA LEU A 249 -13.67 -27.41 23.90
C LEU A 249 -13.40 -27.05 22.44
N MET A 250 -14.05 -27.76 21.52
CA MET A 250 -13.86 -27.57 20.08
C MET A 250 -15.17 -27.72 19.33
N ALA A 251 -15.40 -26.85 18.35
CA ALA A 251 -16.47 -26.97 17.38
C ALA A 251 -15.87 -26.87 15.98
N GLU A 252 -16.29 -27.75 15.07
CA GLU A 252 -15.76 -27.79 13.70
C GLU A 252 -16.84 -28.03 12.65
N PHE A 253 -16.63 -27.47 11.46
CA PHE A 253 -17.50 -27.68 10.30
C PHE A 253 -16.72 -27.68 8.98
N PRO A 254 -17.23 -28.32 7.92
CA PRO A 254 -16.54 -28.41 6.63
C PRO A 254 -16.30 -27.04 6.00
N HIS A 255 -15.15 -26.82 5.36
CA HIS A 255 -14.75 -25.52 4.82
C HIS A 255 -15.74 -24.95 3.79
N HIS A 256 -16.37 -25.81 2.99
CA HIS A 256 -17.36 -25.41 1.99
C HIS A 256 -18.67 -24.90 2.62
N ALA A 257 -18.93 -25.24 3.89
CA ALA A 257 -20.09 -24.74 4.63
C ALA A 257 -19.86 -23.34 5.23
N LEU A 258 -18.68 -22.74 5.05
CA LEU A 258 -18.37 -21.40 5.54
C LEU A 258 -19.35 -20.34 4.99
N ASP A 259 -19.66 -20.39 3.69
CA ASP A 259 -20.55 -19.40 3.07
C ASP A 259 -21.99 -19.48 3.61
N VAL A 260 -22.37 -20.63 4.16
CA VAL A 260 -23.68 -20.86 4.80
C VAL A 260 -23.66 -20.44 6.27
N TYR A 261 -22.59 -20.74 6.99
CA TYR A 261 -22.51 -20.54 8.45
C TYR A 261 -21.97 -19.18 8.89
N LEU A 262 -21.07 -18.58 8.10
CA LEU A 262 -20.52 -17.27 8.41
C LEU A 262 -21.60 -16.18 8.52
N PRO A 263 -22.61 -16.09 7.61
CA PRO A 263 -23.69 -15.12 7.77
C PRO A 263 -24.53 -15.35 9.03
N LYS A 264 -24.73 -16.61 9.46
CA LYS A 264 -25.48 -16.92 10.69
C LYS A 264 -24.73 -16.44 11.94
N LEU A 265 -23.41 -16.69 12.00
CA LEU A 265 -22.55 -16.20 13.09
C LEU A 265 -22.57 -14.67 13.19
N ILE A 266 -22.49 -13.98 12.04
CA ILE A 266 -22.52 -12.51 11.98
C ILE A 266 -23.89 -11.97 12.41
N ARG A 267 -25.00 -12.57 11.95
CA ARG A 267 -26.36 -12.14 12.34
C ARG A 267 -26.65 -12.34 13.83
N ALA A 268 -26.02 -13.34 14.45
CA ALA A 268 -26.06 -13.53 15.91
C ALA A 268 -25.22 -12.52 16.70
N GLY A 269 -24.67 -11.48 16.04
CA GLY A 269 -23.89 -10.41 16.68
C GLY A 269 -22.43 -10.74 16.89
N ASN A 270 -21.93 -11.89 16.41
CA ASN A 270 -20.53 -12.25 16.56
C ASN A 270 -19.67 -11.57 15.48
N ARG A 271 -18.61 -10.89 15.91
CA ARG A 271 -17.53 -10.47 15.00
C ARG A 271 -16.65 -11.69 14.75
N VAL A 272 -16.52 -12.12 13.49
CA VAL A 272 -15.80 -13.38 13.16
C VAL A 272 -14.46 -13.07 12.50
N ALA A 273 -13.38 -13.68 13.01
CA ALA A 273 -12.04 -13.62 12.41
C ALA A 273 -11.69 -14.98 11.81
N ILE A 274 -11.44 -15.00 10.49
CA ILE A 274 -11.08 -16.21 9.75
C ILE A 274 -9.57 -16.25 9.56
N ALA A 275 -8.94 -17.30 10.08
CA ALA A 275 -7.52 -17.58 9.94
C ALA A 275 -7.32 -18.76 9.00
N ASP A 276 -7.09 -18.48 7.73
CA ASP A 276 -6.82 -19.50 6.71
C ASP A 276 -5.31 -19.84 6.71
N MET A 277 -4.94 -20.91 7.41
CA MET A 277 -3.57 -21.44 7.37
C MET A 277 -3.42 -22.27 6.10
N GLN A 278 -2.76 -21.72 5.09
CA GLN A 278 -2.50 -22.43 3.84
C GLN A 278 -1.49 -23.57 4.07
N GLU A 279 -1.98 -24.79 4.30
CA GLU A 279 -1.17 -25.99 4.16
C GLU A 279 -0.77 -26.15 2.68
N LEU A 280 0.54 -26.31 2.44
CA LEU A 280 1.04 -26.79 1.15
C LEU A 280 0.77 -28.30 1.08
N GLY A 281 0.05 -28.71 0.05
CA GLY A 281 -0.62 -30.01 -0.06
C GLY A 281 0.22 -31.22 0.33
N LYS A 282 -0.38 -32.08 1.15
CA LYS A 282 -0.06 -33.51 1.19
C LYS A 282 -0.45 -34.09 -0.16
N LYS A 283 0.51 -34.71 -0.86
CA LYS A 283 0.24 -35.56 -2.02
C LYS A 283 -0.71 -36.66 -1.57
N GLN A 284 -1.93 -36.67 -2.12
CA GLN A 284 -2.73 -37.88 -2.19
C GLN A 284 -1.97 -38.87 -3.07
N THR A 285 -1.66 -40.03 -2.51
CA THR A 285 -1.30 -41.23 -3.26
C THR A 285 -2.54 -41.71 -3.99
N THR A 286 -2.67 -41.34 -5.26
CA THR A 286 -3.57 -42.02 -6.19
C THR A 286 -2.77 -43.09 -6.90
N ASN A 287 -3.09 -44.36 -6.60
CA ASN A 287 -2.65 -45.49 -7.40
C ASN A 287 -3.16 -45.29 -8.83
N GLN A 288 -2.24 -45.22 -9.79
CA GLN A 288 -2.57 -45.31 -11.21
C GLN A 288 -2.93 -46.76 -11.52
N THR A 289 -4.09 -46.98 -12.14
CA THR A 289 -4.25 -48.05 -13.10
C THR A 289 -4.71 -47.43 -14.41
N THR A 290 -3.87 -47.66 -15.40
CA THR A 290 -3.91 -47.29 -16.80
C THR A 290 -5.22 -47.71 -17.46
N GLN A 291 -5.78 -46.86 -18.33
CA GLN A 291 -6.17 -47.26 -19.68
C GLN A 291 -6.42 -46.03 -20.56
N GLN A 292 -5.96 -46.17 -21.80
CA GLN A 292 -5.99 -45.25 -22.93
C GLN A 292 -7.47 -44.90 -23.27
N THR A 293 -7.84 -43.90 -24.08
CA THR A 293 -7.39 -43.62 -25.45
C THR A 293 -8.10 -42.37 -25.98
N LYS A 294 -7.50 -41.77 -27.02
CA LYS A 294 -8.11 -41.01 -28.14
C LYS A 294 -8.33 -39.49 -28.03
N ASN A 295 -7.46 -38.84 -28.80
CA ASN A 295 -7.71 -37.90 -29.89
C ASN A 295 -7.85 -36.41 -29.55
N GLN A 296 -6.72 -35.74 -29.79
CA GLN A 296 -6.56 -34.34 -30.19
C GLN A 296 -7.55 -33.94 -31.29
N THR A 297 -7.90 -32.65 -31.34
CA THR A 297 -7.55 -31.75 -32.46
C THR A 297 -7.94 -30.30 -32.12
N GLN A 298 -6.94 -29.41 -32.16
CA GLN A 298 -6.98 -27.97 -32.54
C GLN A 298 -7.92 -27.03 -31.76
N THR A 299 -7.61 -25.76 -31.50
CA THR A 299 -6.62 -24.81 -32.00
C THR A 299 -6.62 -23.63 -31.03
N ASP A 300 -5.57 -22.83 -31.15
CA ASP A 300 -5.57 -21.40 -30.88
C ASP A 300 -5.52 -20.85 -29.45
N THR A 301 -4.99 -19.63 -29.49
CA THR A 301 -5.01 -18.55 -28.52
C THR A 301 -4.08 -18.72 -27.32
N MET A 302 -2.98 -17.96 -27.39
CA MET A 302 -2.90 -16.64 -26.76
C MET A 302 -2.95 -16.81 -25.26
N GLU A 303 -1.78 -16.77 -24.67
CA GLU A 303 -1.28 -15.51 -24.11
C GLU A 303 -1.68 -15.48 -22.64
N LYS A 304 -0.75 -14.93 -21.86
CA LYS A 304 -1.07 -14.10 -20.71
C LYS A 304 -1.70 -14.88 -19.53
N LYS A 305 -1.30 -14.65 -18.30
CA LYS A 305 -0.73 -13.42 -17.77
C LYS A 305 -0.37 -13.71 -16.32
N THR A 306 0.73 -13.10 -15.91
CA THR A 306 0.83 -12.34 -14.65
C THR A 306 0.16 -12.87 -13.38
N GLU A 307 1.00 -12.74 -12.35
CA GLU A 307 0.66 -12.15 -11.07
C GLU A 307 -0.02 -13.05 -10.04
N LYS A 308 0.81 -13.46 -9.07
CA LYS A 308 0.47 -13.13 -7.69
C LYS A 308 1.08 -11.78 -7.31
N LYS A 309 0.25 -10.76 -7.49
CA LYS A 309 -0.23 -9.90 -6.41
C LYS A 309 0.49 -10.16 -5.07
N LYS A 310 1.13 -9.13 -4.54
CA LYS A 310 0.72 -8.42 -3.30
C LYS A 310 1.95 -7.70 -2.75
N THR A 311 1.93 -6.37 -2.78
CA THR A 311 1.62 -5.51 -1.61
C THR A 311 2.45 -5.92 -0.38
N LYS A 312 3.10 -5.02 0.35
CA LYS A 312 2.55 -3.75 0.83
C LYS A 312 3.57 -3.14 1.77
N ALA A 313 3.58 -1.80 1.81
CA ALA A 313 3.67 -0.99 3.03
C ALA A 313 4.99 -0.82 3.81
N LYS A 314 5.43 0.46 3.89
CA LYS A 314 5.21 1.38 5.05
C LYS A 314 6.35 1.62 6.03
N GLU A 315 6.88 2.84 6.04
CA GLU A 315 7.05 3.68 7.25
C GLU A 315 8.43 3.94 7.87
N ALA A 316 8.74 5.22 7.76
CA ALA A 316 9.19 6.19 8.76
C ALA A 316 10.33 5.89 9.76
N LYS A 317 11.27 6.86 9.71
CA LYS A 317 11.84 7.71 10.80
C LYS A 317 12.64 7.04 11.92
N VAL A 318 13.70 7.72 12.38
CA VAL A 318 13.81 8.60 13.58
C VAL A 318 15.33 8.75 13.89
N ASP A 319 15.86 9.93 14.26
CA ASP A 319 16.24 10.39 15.63
C ASP A 319 17.30 11.53 15.44
N LYS A 320 17.65 12.49 16.31
CA LYS A 320 17.52 12.73 17.77
C LYS A 320 18.09 14.15 18.14
N VAL A 321 17.71 14.72 19.32
CA VAL A 321 18.55 15.42 20.37
C VAL A 321 19.12 16.84 20.05
N GLU A 322 19.22 17.88 20.91
CA GLU A 322 19.14 18.12 22.39
C GLU A 322 19.21 19.65 22.78
N VAL A 323 18.85 19.99 24.05
CA VAL A 323 19.14 21.18 24.95
C VAL A 323 18.88 22.63 24.46
N LYS A 324 18.58 23.69 25.25
CA LYS A 324 18.56 24.05 26.69
C LYS A 324 17.77 25.39 26.85
N ALA A 325 17.03 25.60 27.94
CA ALA A 325 16.67 26.96 28.39
C ALA A 325 16.43 26.99 29.93
N GLU A 326 17.24 27.77 30.63
CA GLU A 326 16.95 28.43 31.92
C GLU A 326 16.05 29.65 31.61
N THR A 327 15.22 30.29 32.44
CA THR A 327 15.14 30.49 33.90
C THR A 327 13.79 31.20 34.22
N LYS A 328 13.29 31.05 35.47
CA LYS A 328 12.49 32.01 36.29
C LYS A 328 11.11 32.46 35.76
N LYS A 329 10.08 32.76 36.55
CA LYS A 329 9.70 32.69 37.97
C LYS A 329 8.24 33.20 37.96
N GLU A 330 7.33 32.61 38.72
CA GLU A 330 6.59 33.33 39.78
C GLU A 330 5.59 32.41 40.48
N ASP A 331 5.73 32.41 41.80
CA ASP A 331 5.03 31.63 42.80
C ASP A 331 3.73 32.31 43.24
N LYS A 332 2.75 31.48 43.65
CA LYS A 332 2.10 31.46 44.99
C LYS A 332 0.90 30.50 44.89
N ALA A 333 0.94 29.24 45.38
CA ALA A 333 1.04 28.76 46.78
C ALA A 333 -0.24 29.16 47.57
N VAL A 334 -0.98 28.31 48.31
CA VAL A 334 -0.66 27.11 49.10
C VAL A 334 -1.98 26.34 49.37
N GLU A 335 -1.98 25.01 49.25
CA GLU A 335 -2.33 24.10 50.35
C GLU A 335 -1.75 22.70 50.10
N LYS A 336 -0.96 22.22 51.07
CA LYS A 336 -0.28 20.93 51.10
C LYS A 336 -0.83 20.16 52.30
N THR A 337 -1.14 18.88 52.09
CA THR A 337 -0.90 17.79 53.06
C THR A 337 -1.01 16.48 52.25
N THR A 338 0.15 15.91 51.88
CA THR A 338 0.67 14.61 52.36
C THR A 338 -0.25 13.42 52.10
N GLU A 339 0.10 12.60 51.09
CA GLU A 339 0.72 11.28 51.30
C GLU A 339 0.95 10.55 49.98
N GLN A 340 2.08 9.85 49.91
CA GLN A 340 2.48 8.98 48.82
C GLN A 340 1.66 7.68 48.88
N SER A 341 1.04 7.32 47.77
CA SER A 341 0.80 5.92 47.44
C SER A 341 0.76 5.71 45.93
N ALA A 342 1.48 4.69 45.49
CA ALA A 342 1.66 4.30 44.10
C ALA A 342 0.31 3.91 43.48
N GLY A 343 -0.20 4.75 42.57
CA GLY A 343 -1.40 4.49 41.79
C GLY A 343 -1.09 4.59 40.30
N GLN A 344 -1.40 3.53 39.56
CA GLN A 344 -1.43 3.50 38.10
C GLN A 344 -2.08 4.77 37.56
N LYS A 345 -1.34 5.58 36.78
CA LYS A 345 -1.96 6.60 35.93
C LYS A 345 -2.70 5.90 34.79
N VAL A 346 -3.94 5.50 35.07
CA VAL A 346 -4.98 5.32 34.07
C VAL A 346 -5.06 6.63 33.29
N HIS A 347 -4.69 6.62 32.02
CA HIS A 347 -4.78 7.80 31.17
C HIS A 347 -6.27 8.15 31.03
N LYS A 348 -6.73 9.19 31.72
CA LYS A 348 -8.07 9.74 31.50
C LYS A 348 -8.22 10.04 29.99
N PRO A 349 -9.26 9.53 29.30
CA PRO A 349 -9.52 9.89 27.92
C PRO A 349 -9.61 11.41 27.82
N ARG A 350 -8.77 12.03 26.98
CA ARG A 350 -8.95 13.44 26.64
C ARG A 350 -10.27 13.56 25.90
N GLU A 351 -11.09 14.53 26.30
CA GLU A 351 -12.33 14.82 25.58
C GLU A 351 -12.01 15.12 24.11
N PRO A 352 -12.85 14.63 23.17
CA PRO A 352 -12.61 14.86 21.76
C PRO A 352 -12.66 16.35 21.44
N GLN A 353 -11.77 16.81 20.57
CA GLN A 353 -11.75 18.21 20.12
C GLN A 353 -13.01 18.56 19.32
N MET A 354 -13.61 17.58 18.63
CA MET A 354 -14.92 17.68 18.00
C MET A 354 -15.50 16.28 17.73
N VAL A 355 -16.80 16.21 17.48
CA VAL A 355 -17.51 15.00 17.01
C VAL A 355 -18.09 15.31 15.63
N THR A 356 -17.85 14.43 14.64
CA THR A 356 -18.37 14.63 13.29
C THR A 356 -19.88 14.39 13.23
N VAL A 357 -20.53 14.83 12.14
CA VAL A 357 -21.96 14.52 11.89
C VAL A 357 -22.25 13.02 11.82
N ASN A 358 -21.23 12.19 11.60
CA ASN A 358 -21.32 10.73 11.57
C ASN A 358 -21.07 10.10 12.95
N GLY A 359 -20.87 10.90 14.01
CA GLY A 359 -20.59 10.44 15.37
C GLY A 359 -19.12 10.09 15.66
N GLU A 360 -18.20 10.35 14.72
CA GLU A 360 -16.79 9.99 14.86
C GLU A 360 -16.06 11.05 15.71
N LYS A 361 -15.20 10.60 16.63
CA LYS A 361 -14.50 11.47 17.58
C LYS A 361 -13.16 11.93 17.02
N VAL A 362 -13.01 13.23 16.81
CA VAL A 362 -11.71 13.83 16.47
C VAL A 362 -10.95 14.08 17.78
N SER A 363 -10.04 13.18 18.14
CA SER A 363 -9.34 13.25 19.42
C SER A 363 -8.12 14.17 19.40
N HIS A 364 -7.53 14.38 18.22
CA HIS A 364 -6.33 15.21 18.10
C HIS A 364 -6.10 15.67 16.65
N GLY A 365 -6.45 16.92 16.34
CA GLY A 365 -6.05 17.66 15.15
C GLY A 365 -4.95 18.66 15.47
N HIS A 366 -3.88 18.68 14.68
CA HIS A 366 -2.81 19.68 14.81
C HIS A 366 -2.09 19.89 13.48
N ALA A 367 -1.46 21.05 13.35
CA ALA A 367 -0.50 21.32 12.30
C ALA A 367 0.94 21.14 12.81
N PHE A 368 1.82 20.66 11.94
CA PHE A 368 3.24 20.47 12.22
C PHE A 368 4.10 20.80 11.01
N GLN A 369 5.32 21.27 11.26
CA GLN A 369 6.30 21.60 10.21
C GLN A 369 7.02 20.33 9.73
N SER A 370 7.38 20.28 8.45
CA SER A 370 8.14 19.17 7.87
C SER A 370 9.54 19.09 8.47
N ASN A 371 9.98 17.87 8.78
CA ASN A 371 11.37 17.65 9.20
C ASN A 371 12.38 17.80 8.05
N GLN A 372 11.94 17.76 6.78
CA GLN A 372 12.81 17.84 5.60
C GLN A 372 12.83 19.23 4.95
N ASP A 373 11.78 20.02 5.14
CA ASP A 373 11.60 21.32 4.49
C ASP A 373 10.87 22.28 5.45
N PRO A 374 11.59 23.19 6.11
CA PRO A 374 11.00 24.12 7.07
C PRO A 374 9.87 24.97 6.46
N ASN A 375 9.82 25.16 5.15
CA ASN A 375 8.76 25.96 4.53
C ASN A 375 7.45 25.18 4.35
N LYS A 376 7.46 23.86 4.56
CA LYS A 376 6.28 23.01 4.41
C LYS A 376 5.65 22.68 5.76
N TRP A 377 4.40 23.09 5.91
CA TRP A 377 3.56 22.72 7.05
C TRP A 377 2.49 21.71 6.64
N TYR A 378 2.16 20.81 7.54
CA TYR A 378 1.17 19.77 7.32
C TYR A 378 0.12 19.77 8.41
N PHE A 379 -1.13 19.56 8.02
CA PHE A 379 -2.24 19.35 8.96
C PHE A 379 -2.63 17.87 9.00
N THR A 380 -2.81 17.33 10.20
CA THR A 380 -3.27 15.96 10.41
C THR A 380 -4.22 15.87 11.60
N ALA A 381 -5.12 14.88 11.56
CA ALA A 381 -6.05 14.62 12.64
C ALA A 381 -6.18 13.13 12.96
N ARG A 382 -6.58 12.83 14.20
CA ARG A 382 -6.97 11.49 14.65
C ARG A 382 -8.48 11.41 14.75
N LEU A 383 -9.07 10.49 14.01
CA LEU A 383 -10.50 10.23 13.94
C LEU A 383 -10.76 8.81 14.44
N ASP A 384 -11.49 8.66 15.53
CA ASP A 384 -11.68 7.41 16.28
C ASP A 384 -10.36 6.68 16.58
N GLY A 385 -9.33 7.46 16.94
CA GLY A 385 -7.99 6.95 17.25
C GLY A 385 -7.13 6.61 16.02
N GLN A 386 -7.68 6.65 14.80
CA GLN A 386 -6.93 6.44 13.56
C GLN A 386 -6.33 7.76 13.05
N GLN A 387 -5.02 7.77 12.79
CA GLN A 387 -4.32 8.92 12.22
C GLN A 387 -4.63 9.07 10.73
N LEU A 388 -5.14 10.25 10.33
CA LEU A 388 -5.33 10.61 8.93
C LEU A 388 -3.99 10.97 8.26
N ARG A 389 -3.91 10.78 6.94
CA ARG A 389 -2.70 11.11 6.17
C ARG A 389 -2.47 12.62 6.16
N PRO A 390 -1.32 13.14 6.62
CA PRO A 390 -1.04 14.57 6.65
C PRO A 390 -1.24 15.24 5.29
N GLN A 391 -1.85 16.42 5.29
CA GLN A 391 -2.10 17.25 4.10
C GLN A 391 -1.23 18.49 4.16
N LEU A 392 -0.60 18.85 3.04
CA LEU A 392 0.20 20.08 2.93
C LEU A 392 -0.73 21.29 3.11
N MET A 393 -0.35 22.20 4.02
CA MET A 393 -1.11 23.40 4.31
C MET A 393 -0.80 24.53 3.33
N LYS A 394 -1.81 25.35 3.06
CA LYS A 394 -1.68 26.61 2.35
C LYS A 394 -0.96 27.65 3.22
N PRO A 395 -0.13 28.54 2.68
CA PRO A 395 0.59 29.55 3.45
C PRO A 395 -0.32 30.43 4.31
N GLU A 396 -1.52 30.76 3.81
CA GLU A 396 -2.51 31.57 4.52
C GLU A 396 -3.03 30.86 5.78
N ASP A 397 -3.33 29.56 5.67
CA ASP A 397 -3.80 28.75 6.80
C ASP A 397 -2.69 28.49 7.83
N VAL A 398 -1.43 28.43 7.39
CA VAL A 398 -0.27 28.33 8.30
C VAL A 398 -0.14 29.58 9.13
N LYS A 399 -0.21 30.76 8.50
CA LYS A 399 -0.18 32.04 9.19
C LYS A 399 -1.33 32.14 10.18
N ALA A 400 -2.53 31.81 9.76
CA ALA A 400 -3.72 31.84 10.61
C ALA A 400 -3.65 30.82 11.77
N TYR A 401 -3.02 29.66 11.57
CA TYR A 401 -2.76 28.70 12.65
C TYR A 401 -1.71 29.22 13.65
N GLN A 402 -0.63 29.86 13.17
CA GLN A 402 0.40 30.45 14.02
C GLN A 402 -0.13 31.63 14.85
N GLU A 403 -0.98 32.45 14.25
CA GLU A 403 -1.69 33.57 14.90
C GLU A 403 -2.88 33.09 15.76
N ARG A 404 -3.15 31.77 15.81
CA ARG A 404 -4.27 31.14 16.53
C ARG A 404 -5.64 31.69 16.15
N THR A 405 -5.78 32.21 14.94
CA THR A 405 -7.04 32.72 14.38
C THR A 405 -7.87 31.63 13.70
N THR A 406 -7.26 30.47 13.43
CA THR A 406 -7.96 29.29 12.87
C THR A 406 -8.11 28.16 13.89
N ASN A 407 -9.25 27.48 13.89
CA ASN A 407 -9.55 26.34 14.76
C ASN A 407 -9.41 24.98 14.04
N VAL A 408 -9.41 23.88 14.82
CA VAL A 408 -9.26 22.51 14.29
C VAL A 408 -10.41 22.14 13.35
N GLU A 409 -11.63 22.63 13.62
CA GLU A 409 -12.81 22.38 12.79
C GLU A 409 -12.66 22.97 11.38
N SER A 410 -12.24 24.23 11.28
CA SER A 410 -11.96 24.90 10.00
C SER A 410 -10.87 24.19 9.23
N LEU A 411 -9.80 23.74 9.89
CA LEU A 411 -8.74 22.97 9.23
C LEU A 411 -9.25 21.58 8.78
N MET A 412 -10.09 20.93 9.56
CA MET A 412 -10.74 19.68 9.15
C MET A 412 -11.63 19.87 7.93
N GLN A 413 -12.40 20.97 7.85
CA GLN A 413 -13.23 21.30 6.69
C GLN A 413 -12.37 21.57 5.44
N THR A 414 -11.26 22.28 5.58
CA THR A 414 -10.38 22.60 4.45
C THR A 414 -9.61 21.38 3.93
N TYR A 415 -9.05 20.56 4.82
CA TYR A 415 -8.10 19.51 4.44
C TYR A 415 -8.70 18.09 4.42
N TYR A 416 -9.80 17.85 5.13
CA TYR A 416 -10.50 16.57 5.19
C TYR A 416 -12.04 16.73 5.07
N PRO A 417 -12.56 17.45 4.06
CA PRO A 417 -13.99 17.76 3.95
C PRO A 417 -14.87 16.49 3.93
N THR A 418 -14.41 15.43 3.25
CA THR A 418 -15.15 14.16 3.15
C THR A 418 -15.26 13.42 4.48
N LYS A 419 -14.40 13.70 5.47
CA LYS A 419 -14.48 13.11 6.81
C LYS A 419 -15.55 13.76 7.68
N LEU A 420 -15.95 14.99 7.32
CA LEU A 420 -17.02 15.72 7.99
C LEU A 420 -18.36 15.61 7.25
N ALA A 421 -18.36 15.15 6.00
CA ALA A 421 -19.57 14.99 5.21
C ALA A 421 -20.40 13.79 5.70
N LYS A 422 -21.73 13.91 5.59
CA LYS A 422 -22.68 12.84 5.93
C LYS A 422 -22.43 11.63 5.03
N LYS A 423 -22.24 10.45 5.65
CA LYS A 423 -22.11 9.20 4.91
C LYS A 423 -23.46 8.77 4.34
N VAL A 424 -23.42 8.27 3.12
CA VAL A 424 -24.52 7.59 2.45
C VAL A 424 -24.70 6.22 3.11
N THR A 425 -25.95 5.85 3.36
CA THR A 425 -26.25 4.54 3.93
C THR A 425 -25.90 3.42 2.94
N PRO A 426 -25.55 2.20 3.40
CA PRO A 426 -25.30 1.07 2.50
C PRO A 426 -26.47 0.75 1.55
N GLU A 427 -27.70 0.98 2.00
CA GLU A 427 -28.94 0.78 1.26
C GLU A 427 -29.06 1.80 0.12
N GLU A 428 -28.94 3.10 0.44
CA GLU A 428 -28.93 4.18 -0.57
C GLU A 428 -27.80 3.98 -1.58
N TYR A 429 -26.61 3.60 -1.11
CA TYR A 429 -25.46 3.39 -1.99
C TYR A 429 -25.70 2.26 -3.00
N LYS A 430 -26.37 1.17 -2.58
CA LYS A 430 -26.68 0.04 -3.47
C LYS A 430 -27.86 0.32 -4.39
N ALA A 431 -28.87 1.04 -3.90
CA ALA A 431 -30.05 1.39 -4.66
C ALA A 431 -29.77 2.43 -5.75
N ASP A 432 -28.82 3.33 -5.51
CA ASP A 432 -28.52 4.45 -6.42
C ASP A 432 -27.53 4.08 -7.53
N ASN A 433 -27.99 3.18 -8.41
CA ASN A 433 -27.28 2.71 -9.60
C ASN A 433 -27.89 3.23 -10.92
N ARG A 434 -28.76 4.23 -10.86
CA ARG A 434 -29.40 4.85 -12.03
C ARG A 434 -28.93 6.28 -12.20
N LEU A 435 -28.64 6.65 -13.44
CA LEU A 435 -28.35 8.02 -13.81
C LEU A 435 -29.64 8.86 -13.82
N SER A 436 -29.48 10.18 -13.83
CA SER A 436 -30.53 11.19 -13.85
C SER A 436 -31.46 11.08 -15.06
N ASP A 437 -31.01 10.47 -16.16
CA ASP A 437 -31.83 10.19 -17.35
C ASP A 437 -32.46 8.79 -17.33
N GLY A 438 -32.33 8.05 -16.23
CA GLY A 438 -32.93 6.74 -16.02
C GLY A 438 -32.06 5.55 -16.47
N ARG A 439 -30.95 5.78 -17.17
CA ARG A 439 -30.02 4.71 -17.60
C ARG A 439 -29.40 4.01 -16.39
N VAL A 440 -29.22 2.70 -16.49
CA VAL A 440 -28.67 1.87 -15.41
C VAL A 440 -27.15 1.76 -15.55
N ILE A 441 -26.45 1.88 -14.43
CA ILE A 441 -25.03 1.57 -14.32
C ILE A 441 -24.89 0.07 -14.08
N GLU A 442 -24.50 -0.65 -15.12
CA GLU A 442 -24.32 -2.12 -15.08
C GLU A 442 -23.11 -2.52 -14.25
N LYS A 443 -22.04 -1.71 -14.32
CA LYS A 443 -20.80 -1.98 -13.60
C LYS A 443 -20.07 -0.69 -13.31
N MET A 444 -19.68 -0.51 -12.04
CA MET A 444 -18.78 0.56 -11.61
C MET A 444 -17.64 -0.02 -10.78
N VAL A 445 -16.39 0.28 -11.15
CA VAL A 445 -15.21 -0.21 -10.44
C VAL A 445 -14.18 0.90 -10.31
N VAL A 446 -13.69 1.11 -9.09
CA VAL A 446 -12.50 1.92 -8.84
C VAL A 446 -11.30 0.99 -8.72
N TYR A 447 -10.31 1.16 -9.59
CA TYR A 447 -9.10 0.33 -9.63
C TYR A 447 -7.85 1.18 -9.75
N LYS A 448 -6.68 0.62 -9.46
CA LYS A 448 -5.40 1.29 -9.64
C LYS A 448 -4.80 0.86 -10.97
N GLU A 449 -4.32 1.81 -11.78
CA GLU A 449 -3.64 1.49 -13.03
C GLU A 449 -2.31 0.79 -12.74
N HIS A 450 -2.10 -0.35 -13.38
CA HIS A 450 -0.93 -1.21 -13.16
C HIS A 450 -0.07 -1.35 -14.42
N ASP A 451 -0.59 -0.91 -15.57
CA ASP A 451 0.14 -0.96 -16.84
C ASP A 451 1.27 0.08 -16.85
N GLU A 452 2.52 -0.38 -16.79
CA GLU A 452 3.72 0.46 -16.74
C GLU A 452 3.95 1.26 -18.02
N GLN A 453 3.34 0.88 -19.13
CA GLN A 453 3.44 1.63 -20.39
C GLN A 453 2.60 2.90 -20.39
N ARG A 454 1.67 3.04 -19.42
CA ARG A 454 0.77 4.19 -19.37
C ARG A 454 1.30 5.29 -18.47
N GLN A 455 1.09 6.53 -18.91
CA GLN A 455 1.48 7.73 -18.16
C GLN A 455 0.73 7.87 -16.81
N ASP A 456 -0.42 7.21 -16.66
CA ASP A 456 -1.23 7.19 -15.45
C ASP A 456 -0.99 5.97 -14.55
N VAL A 457 0.09 5.21 -14.77
CA VAL A 457 0.47 4.08 -13.91
C VAL A 457 0.49 4.49 -12.43
N GLY A 458 -0.14 3.65 -11.60
CA GLY A 458 -0.26 3.86 -10.17
C GLY A 458 -1.31 4.88 -9.74
N LYS A 459 -2.01 5.55 -10.65
CA LYS A 459 -3.17 6.40 -10.32
C LYS A 459 -4.45 5.56 -10.21
N TYR A 460 -5.42 6.04 -9.44
CA TYR A 460 -6.73 5.40 -9.36
C TYR A 460 -7.61 5.85 -10.52
N LYS A 461 -8.33 4.89 -11.10
CA LYS A 461 -9.25 5.09 -12.22
C LYS A 461 -10.63 4.59 -11.83
N LEU A 462 -11.63 5.36 -12.26
CA LEU A 462 -13.01 4.94 -12.25
C LEU A 462 -13.30 4.31 -13.60
N TYR A 463 -13.82 3.10 -13.60
CA TYR A 463 -14.41 2.42 -14.74
C TYR A 463 -15.91 2.35 -14.55
N THR A 464 -16.66 2.63 -15.61
CA THR A 464 -18.11 2.46 -15.63
C THR A 464 -18.58 1.83 -16.95
N GLN A 465 -19.66 1.08 -16.86
CA GLN A 465 -20.42 0.53 -17.99
C GLN A 465 -21.88 0.95 -17.84
N VAL A 466 -22.39 1.61 -18.89
CA VAL A 466 -23.77 2.10 -18.97
C VAL A 466 -24.31 1.68 -20.34
N GLY A 467 -25.14 0.63 -20.38
CA GLY A 467 -25.49 -0.06 -21.62
C GLY A 467 -24.24 -0.55 -22.35
N GLU A 468 -24.14 -0.26 -23.65
CA GLU A 468 -22.99 -0.64 -24.47
C GLU A 468 -21.74 0.23 -24.24
N GLN A 469 -21.90 1.39 -23.59
CA GLN A 469 -20.81 2.33 -23.41
C GLN A 469 -19.91 1.92 -22.24
N LYS A 470 -18.63 1.73 -22.53
CA LYS A 470 -17.58 1.42 -21.55
C LYS A 470 -16.58 2.56 -21.53
N MET A 471 -16.33 3.12 -20.35
CA MET A 471 -15.45 4.27 -20.21
C MET A 471 -14.64 4.19 -18.92
N SER A 472 -13.45 4.80 -18.95
CA SER A 472 -12.59 4.91 -17.79
C SER A 472 -11.89 6.26 -17.74
N ARG A 473 -11.70 6.81 -16.54
CA ARG A 473 -11.02 8.08 -16.31
C ARG A 473 -10.25 8.04 -15.00
N THR A 474 -9.12 8.73 -14.97
CA THR A 474 -8.32 8.93 -13.76
C THR A 474 -9.09 9.79 -12.76
N MET A 475 -9.24 9.31 -11.54
CA MET A 475 -9.99 10.02 -10.50
C MET A 475 -9.17 11.16 -9.90
N SER A 476 -9.85 12.26 -9.60
CA SER A 476 -9.31 13.30 -8.72
C SER A 476 -9.17 12.78 -7.29
N LYS A 477 -8.37 13.48 -6.47
CA LYS A 477 -8.17 13.12 -5.08
C LYS A 477 -9.46 13.29 -4.26
N GLU A 478 -10.23 14.32 -4.60
CA GLU A 478 -11.51 14.65 -3.99
C GLU A 478 -12.53 13.53 -4.24
N ASP A 479 -12.64 13.07 -5.48
CA ASP A 479 -13.58 12.01 -5.86
C ASP A 479 -13.18 10.67 -5.27
N LEU A 480 -11.88 10.39 -5.20
CA LEU A 480 -11.35 9.19 -4.59
C LEU A 480 -11.66 9.14 -3.09
N ASN A 481 -11.47 10.26 -2.39
CA ASN A 481 -11.83 10.38 -0.98
C ASN A 481 -13.34 10.23 -0.81
N ALA A 482 -14.15 10.88 -1.65
CA ALA A 482 -15.61 10.79 -1.57
C ALA A 482 -16.12 9.34 -1.74
N TYR A 483 -15.51 8.60 -2.67
CA TYR A 483 -15.79 7.18 -2.89
C TYR A 483 -15.43 6.30 -1.68
N PHE A 484 -14.20 6.42 -1.16
CA PHE A 484 -13.75 5.59 -0.04
C PHE A 484 -14.44 5.93 1.29
N ASP A 485 -14.80 7.20 1.48
CA ASP A 485 -15.48 7.68 2.68
C ASP A 485 -17.01 7.45 2.62
N ARG A 486 -17.53 6.95 1.48
CA ARG A 486 -18.96 6.70 1.26
C ARG A 486 -19.83 7.94 1.43
N VAL A 487 -19.34 9.10 0.99
CA VAL A 487 -20.08 10.37 1.04
C VAL A 487 -20.67 10.75 -0.33
N THR A 488 -20.60 9.85 -1.29
CA THR A 488 -21.22 9.97 -2.61
C THR A 488 -21.79 8.63 -3.05
N THR A 489 -22.78 8.66 -3.93
CA THR A 489 -23.40 7.47 -4.52
C THR A 489 -22.73 7.10 -5.85
N PRO A 490 -22.88 5.84 -6.32
CA PRO A 490 -22.37 5.43 -7.62
C PRO A 490 -22.86 6.31 -8.77
N SER A 491 -24.17 6.62 -8.82
CA SER A 491 -24.75 7.48 -9.84
C SER A 491 -24.08 8.86 -9.87
N LYS A 492 -24.08 9.58 -8.74
CA LYS A 492 -23.48 10.92 -8.63
C LYS A 492 -22.00 10.92 -9.00
N LEU A 493 -21.27 9.88 -8.61
CA LEU A 493 -19.85 9.77 -8.93
C LEU A 493 -19.61 9.54 -10.43
N VAL A 494 -20.43 8.70 -11.07
CA VAL A 494 -20.40 8.47 -12.52
C VAL A 494 -20.81 9.72 -13.28
N GLU A 495 -21.89 10.40 -12.89
CA GLU A 495 -22.33 11.64 -13.53
C GLU A 495 -21.27 12.74 -13.47
N LYS A 496 -20.64 12.92 -12.30
CA LYS A 496 -19.58 13.90 -12.13
C LYS A 496 -18.37 13.62 -13.04
N ASN A 497 -18.00 12.35 -13.20
CA ASN A 497 -16.79 11.96 -13.93
C ASN A 497 -17.00 11.77 -15.43
N PHE A 498 -18.21 11.37 -15.83
CA PHE A 498 -18.54 10.93 -17.20
C PHE A 498 -19.77 11.58 -17.80
N GLY A 499 -20.42 12.52 -17.11
CA GLY A 499 -21.65 13.14 -17.60
C GLY A 499 -21.49 13.82 -18.96
N GLU A 500 -20.30 14.36 -19.27
CA GLU A 500 -19.97 14.83 -20.62
C GLU A 500 -19.98 13.70 -21.66
N GLN A 501 -19.31 12.58 -21.37
CA GLN A 501 -19.20 11.45 -22.30
C GLN A 501 -20.54 10.76 -22.53
N LEU A 502 -21.36 10.74 -21.48
CA LEU A 502 -22.73 10.23 -21.47
C LEU A 502 -23.75 11.22 -22.02
N HIS A 503 -23.35 12.47 -22.32
CA HIS A 503 -24.23 13.55 -22.78
C HIS A 503 -25.39 13.84 -21.82
N LEU A 504 -25.16 13.79 -20.51
CA LEU A 504 -26.20 14.02 -19.50
C LEU A 504 -26.53 15.50 -19.34
N ALA A 505 -27.83 15.83 -19.25
CA ALA A 505 -28.27 17.19 -18.92
C ALA A 505 -27.72 17.66 -17.57
N SER A 506 -27.58 16.75 -16.59
CA SER A 506 -27.02 17.07 -15.27
C SER A 506 -25.59 17.64 -15.34
N PHE A 507 -24.80 17.21 -16.33
CA PHE A 507 -23.46 17.76 -16.56
C PHE A 507 -23.52 19.21 -17.09
N TYR A 508 -24.49 19.54 -17.96
CA TYR A 508 -24.58 20.86 -18.55
C TYR A 508 -25.23 21.92 -17.65
N ASN A 509 -26.06 21.48 -16.69
CA ASN A 509 -26.75 22.35 -15.74
C ASN A 509 -25.82 23.19 -14.86
N GLN A 510 -24.55 22.79 -14.71
CA GLN A 510 -23.55 23.57 -13.98
C GLN A 510 -23.09 24.83 -14.73
N PHE A 511 -23.31 24.90 -16.05
CA PHE A 511 -22.87 26.02 -16.88
C PHE A 511 -24.01 27.03 -17.02
N LYS A 512 -23.90 28.12 -16.27
CA LYS A 512 -24.80 29.28 -16.38
C LYS A 512 -24.07 30.42 -17.06
N LEU A 513 -24.71 30.98 -18.09
CA LEU A 513 -24.15 32.09 -18.86
C LEU A 513 -24.13 33.35 -17.99
N GLU A 514 -23.03 34.09 -18.05
CA GLU A 514 -22.91 35.36 -17.33
C GLU A 514 -23.92 36.40 -17.86
N GLU A 515 -24.35 37.29 -16.97
CA GLU A 515 -25.24 38.38 -17.32
C GLU A 515 -24.58 39.33 -18.35
N GLY A 516 -25.38 40.05 -19.13
CA GLY A 516 -24.87 41.01 -20.12
C GLY A 516 -24.49 40.40 -21.47
N VAL A 517 -24.85 39.14 -21.73
CA VAL A 517 -24.84 38.53 -23.07
C VAL A 517 -26.19 38.78 -23.75
N LYS A 518 -26.16 39.31 -24.98
CA LYS A 518 -27.32 39.65 -25.80
C LYS A 518 -27.75 38.49 -26.70
N ASP A 519 -26.80 37.80 -27.33
CA ASP A 519 -27.08 36.63 -28.16
C ASP A 519 -25.89 35.66 -28.17
N VAL A 520 -26.20 34.38 -28.37
CA VAL A 520 -25.25 33.29 -28.54
C VAL A 520 -25.44 32.67 -29.91
N ARG A 521 -24.35 32.57 -30.67
CA ARG A 521 -24.32 32.01 -32.02
C ARG A 521 -23.46 30.76 -32.06
N ILE A 522 -24.01 29.70 -32.68
CA ILE A 522 -23.28 28.48 -33.02
C ILE A 522 -23.25 28.35 -34.54
N ALA A 523 -22.05 28.24 -35.12
CA ALA A 523 -21.86 28.18 -36.57
C ALA A 523 -20.60 27.41 -36.94
N LYS A 524 -20.56 26.83 -38.15
CA LYS A 524 -19.33 26.25 -38.69
C LYS A 524 -18.35 27.34 -39.10
N ASN A 525 -17.08 27.16 -38.76
CA ASN A 525 -15.99 27.96 -39.31
C ASN A 525 -15.62 27.46 -40.72
N PHE A 526 -14.63 28.12 -41.35
CA PHE A 526 -14.14 27.76 -42.68
C PHE A 526 -13.61 26.32 -42.75
N ASP A 527 -13.01 25.83 -41.66
CA ASP A 527 -12.49 24.46 -41.55
C ASP A 527 -13.59 23.41 -41.29
N GLY A 528 -14.86 23.81 -41.28
CA GLY A 528 -16.01 22.93 -41.01
C GLY A 528 -16.24 22.59 -39.53
N ASN A 529 -15.45 23.16 -38.61
CA ASN A 529 -15.61 22.98 -37.18
C ASN A 529 -16.75 23.83 -36.64
N TRP A 530 -17.63 23.23 -35.83
CA TRP A 530 -18.66 23.97 -35.10
C TRP A 530 -18.03 24.83 -34.01
N THR A 531 -18.34 26.12 -34.03
CA THR A 531 -17.83 27.11 -33.08
C THR A 531 -18.97 27.81 -32.37
N VAL A 532 -18.73 28.23 -31.13
CA VAL A 532 -19.63 29.07 -30.33
C VAL A 532 -19.00 30.46 -30.13
N SER A 533 -19.82 31.49 -30.24
CA SER A 533 -19.46 32.90 -29.97
C SER A 533 -20.63 33.61 -29.31
N ALA A 534 -20.36 34.57 -28.44
CA ALA A 534 -21.37 35.36 -27.76
C ALA A 534 -21.24 36.84 -28.10
N LYS A 535 -22.37 37.51 -28.31
CA LYS A 535 -22.45 38.96 -28.49
C LYS A 535 -22.89 39.59 -27.17
N LEU A 536 -22.12 40.54 -26.65
CA LEU A 536 -22.40 41.24 -25.40
C LEU A 536 -23.42 42.37 -25.62
N ALA A 537 -23.96 42.89 -24.52
CA ALA A 537 -24.93 44.00 -24.54
C ALA A 537 -24.37 45.31 -25.12
N ASP A 538 -23.04 45.49 -25.16
CA ASP A 538 -22.37 46.61 -25.83
C ASP A 538 -21.93 46.29 -27.27
N ASP A 539 -22.55 45.28 -27.87
CA ASP A 539 -22.33 44.80 -29.23
C ASP A 539 -20.92 44.27 -29.55
N ARG A 540 -20.01 44.22 -28.57
CA ARG A 540 -18.75 43.47 -28.69
C ARG A 540 -19.03 41.98 -28.79
N THR A 541 -18.18 41.25 -29.50
CA THR A 541 -18.32 39.80 -29.70
C THR A 541 -17.08 39.10 -29.15
N THR A 542 -17.29 37.97 -28.49
CA THR A 542 -16.19 37.11 -28.02
C THR A 542 -15.46 36.47 -29.20
N SER A 543 -14.32 35.87 -28.89
CA SER A 543 -13.67 34.90 -29.75
C SER A 543 -14.60 33.71 -30.06
N LYS A 544 -14.25 32.97 -31.12
CA LYS A 544 -14.96 31.76 -31.54
C LYS A 544 -14.27 30.54 -30.92
N ALA A 545 -14.96 29.86 -30.02
CA ALA A 545 -14.45 28.62 -29.40
C ALA A 545 -14.95 27.39 -30.15
N VAL A 546 -14.07 26.43 -30.45
CA VAL A 546 -14.43 25.17 -31.14
C VAL A 546 -15.10 24.20 -30.15
N LEU A 547 -16.27 23.68 -30.53
CA LEU A 547 -17.02 22.71 -29.73
C LEU A 547 -16.39 21.31 -29.79
N SER A 548 -16.33 20.65 -28.64
CA SER A 548 -15.88 19.26 -28.55
C SER A 548 -16.85 18.32 -29.29
N TRP A 549 -16.40 17.09 -29.58
CA TRP A 549 -17.28 16.07 -30.14
C TRP A 549 -18.49 15.78 -29.23
N HIS A 550 -18.28 15.70 -27.91
CA HIS A 550 -19.35 15.42 -26.96
C HIS A 550 -20.38 16.56 -26.90
N ASP A 551 -19.92 17.81 -26.94
CA ASP A 551 -20.84 18.97 -26.91
C ASP A 551 -21.67 19.09 -28.18
N LYS A 552 -21.10 18.73 -29.35
CA LYS A 552 -21.87 18.63 -30.60
C LYS A 552 -22.96 17.58 -30.49
N GLN A 553 -22.63 16.40 -29.96
CA GLN A 553 -23.62 15.34 -29.77
C GLN A 553 -24.69 15.72 -28.75
N ALA A 554 -24.32 16.36 -27.64
CA ALA A 554 -25.26 16.83 -26.63
C ALA A 554 -26.22 17.90 -27.17
N LEU A 555 -25.73 18.83 -28.01
CA LEU A 555 -26.54 19.89 -28.59
C LEU A 555 -27.45 19.40 -29.73
N PHE A 556 -26.88 18.73 -30.74
CA PHE A 556 -27.60 18.42 -31.97
C PHE A 556 -28.36 17.09 -31.93
N THR A 557 -27.79 16.08 -31.27
CA THR A 557 -28.31 14.71 -31.31
C THR A 557 -29.16 14.41 -30.08
N GLN A 558 -28.59 14.59 -28.88
CA GLN A 558 -29.25 14.25 -27.61
C GLN A 558 -30.15 15.37 -27.07
N LYS A 559 -29.94 16.61 -27.53
CA LYS A 559 -30.66 17.82 -27.07
C LYS A 559 -30.63 17.99 -25.54
N THR A 560 -29.52 17.61 -24.91
CA THR A 560 -29.29 17.71 -23.46
C THR A 560 -28.49 18.95 -23.05
N ALA A 561 -27.96 19.69 -24.02
CA ALA A 561 -27.26 20.95 -23.82
C ALA A 561 -27.91 22.08 -24.64
N THR A 562 -27.96 23.29 -24.10
CA THR A 562 -28.39 24.50 -24.84
C THR A 562 -27.18 25.29 -25.37
N LYS A 563 -27.42 26.18 -26.34
CA LYS A 563 -26.36 27.05 -26.88
C LYS A 563 -25.78 27.97 -25.79
N GLU A 564 -26.61 28.44 -24.87
CA GLU A 564 -26.23 29.28 -23.73
C GLU A 564 -25.35 28.53 -22.74
N GLN A 565 -25.67 27.26 -22.44
CA GLN A 565 -24.84 26.42 -21.57
C GLN A 565 -23.46 26.15 -22.20
N LEU A 566 -23.41 25.94 -23.52
CA LEU A 566 -22.14 25.78 -24.22
C LEU A 566 -21.35 27.10 -24.27
N ALA A 567 -22.00 28.24 -24.54
CA ALA A 567 -21.34 29.53 -24.42
C ALA A 567 -20.79 29.76 -23.00
N ALA A 568 -21.55 29.41 -21.97
CA ALA A 568 -21.10 29.52 -20.59
C ALA A 568 -19.86 28.68 -20.30
N ARG A 569 -19.84 27.44 -20.80
CA ARG A 569 -18.70 26.52 -20.65
C ARG A 569 -17.42 27.06 -21.30
N TYR A 570 -17.51 27.67 -22.47
CA TYR A 570 -16.35 28.05 -23.28
C TYR A 570 -15.94 29.52 -23.16
N LEU A 571 -16.89 30.42 -22.91
CA LEU A 571 -16.70 31.87 -23.09
C LEU A 571 -16.83 32.67 -21.78
N ASN A 572 -17.31 32.09 -20.68
CA ASN A 572 -17.53 32.85 -19.43
C ASN A 572 -16.27 33.56 -18.91
N THR A 573 -15.09 32.95 -19.05
CA THR A 573 -13.83 33.58 -18.66
C THR A 573 -13.58 34.86 -19.47
N GLU A 574 -13.67 34.76 -20.81
CA GLU A 574 -13.49 35.88 -21.72
C GLU A 574 -14.56 36.96 -21.50
N ILE A 575 -15.83 36.57 -21.33
CA ILE A 575 -16.93 37.50 -21.05
C ILE A 575 -16.65 38.31 -19.78
N LYS A 576 -16.18 37.65 -18.70
CA LYS A 576 -15.80 38.32 -17.45
C LYS A 576 -14.65 39.30 -17.65
N GLU A 577 -13.67 38.96 -18.45
CA GLU A 577 -12.52 39.83 -18.76
C GLU A 577 -12.97 41.07 -19.54
N MET A 578 -13.72 40.88 -20.63
CA MET A 578 -14.26 41.98 -21.44
C MET A 578 -15.19 42.91 -20.65
N GLN A 579 -15.92 42.37 -19.66
CA GLN A 579 -16.75 43.16 -18.74
C GLN A 579 -15.91 43.96 -17.73
N ARG A 580 -14.83 43.38 -17.18
CA ARG A 580 -13.93 44.11 -16.28
C ARG A 580 -13.21 45.26 -16.99
N GLU A 581 -12.77 45.04 -18.22
CA GLU A 581 -12.16 46.08 -19.06
C GLU A 581 -13.11 47.27 -19.26
N LYS A 582 -14.40 47.02 -19.48
CA LYS A 582 -15.42 48.06 -19.58
C LYS A 582 -15.57 48.87 -18.29
N VAL A 583 -15.56 48.21 -17.13
CA VAL A 583 -15.65 48.89 -15.83
C VAL A 583 -14.40 49.71 -15.57
N SER A 584 -13.22 49.22 -15.95
CA SER A 584 -11.95 49.95 -15.86
C SER A 584 -11.94 51.18 -16.76
N ALA A 585 -12.35 51.04 -18.03
CA ALA A 585 -12.44 52.14 -18.99
C ALA A 585 -13.46 53.21 -18.56
N LYS A 586 -14.61 52.81 -17.99
CA LYS A 586 -15.58 53.78 -17.43
C LYS A 586 -15.02 54.53 -16.22
N ARG A 587 -14.22 53.88 -15.36
CA ARG A 587 -13.59 54.54 -14.20
C ARG A 587 -12.46 55.49 -14.59
N SER A 588 -11.71 55.20 -15.65
CA SER A 588 -10.68 56.11 -16.16
C SER A 588 -11.25 57.33 -16.87
N PHE A 589 -12.46 57.24 -17.43
CA PHE A 589 -13.18 58.39 -18.01
C PHE A 589 -13.95 59.24 -16.99
N SER A 590 -14.11 58.76 -15.75
CA SER A 590 -14.84 59.45 -14.67
C SER A 590 -13.94 60.10 -13.61
N ARG A 591 -12.61 59.90 -13.71
CA ARG A 591 -11.59 60.68 -13.01
C ARG A 591 -11.05 61.71 -13.98
#